data_AF-A0A0Q7ARD7-F1
#
_entry.id   AF-A0A0Q7ARD7-F1
#
_cell.length_a   1.000
_cell.length_b   1.000
_cell.length_c   1.000
_cell.angle_alpha   90.00
_cell.angle_beta   90.00
_cell.angle_gamma   90.00
#
_symmetry.space_group_name_H-M   'P 1'
#
loop_
_entity.id
_entity.type
_entity.pdbx_description
1 polymer ?
#
loop_
_entity_poly.entity_id
_entity_poly.type
_entity_poly.pdbx_seq_one_letter_code
_entity_poly.pdbx_strand_id
1 'polypeptide(L)'
;MAEPLASEPLAALGAAARALQAAERAGAPRPSLKGRILAVLCAAEEDDRVDVAMIDHAATELGARVAHIRPHLTEHSDPHTVELTAQMLGRLYSAVVCLDIEPRLMERLGAVAGIPILGGLEDPAHPVAQVAALLGDGSDARKFALQALLLRSVA
;
A
#
# COMPACT_ATOMS: atom_id res chain seq x y z
N MET A 1 -4.21 9.07 -17.35
CA MET A 1 -4.75 7.71 -17.57
C MET A 1 -3.72 6.74 -17.02
N ALA A 2 -3.55 6.73 -15.70
CA ALA A 2 -2.88 5.66 -15.00
C ALA A 2 -3.96 4.84 -14.30
N GLU A 3 -4.45 3.85 -15.04
CA GLU A 3 -4.93 2.64 -14.42
C GLU A 3 -3.92 1.54 -14.75
N PRO A 4 -3.13 1.11 -13.76
CA PRO A 4 -2.55 -0.22 -13.81
C PRO A 4 -2.91 -0.99 -12.54
N LEU A 5 -4.20 -1.00 -12.18
CA LEU A 5 -4.80 -2.01 -11.28
C LEU A 5 -6.18 -2.47 -11.76
N ALA A 6 -6.52 -2.22 -13.03
CA ALA A 6 -7.77 -2.64 -13.64
C ALA A 6 -7.96 -4.16 -13.50
N SER A 7 -8.71 -4.54 -12.48
CA SER A 7 -9.26 -5.88 -12.23
C SER A 7 -8.25 -7.01 -12.02
N GLU A 8 -7.39 -6.92 -10.99
CA GLU A 8 -7.17 -8.18 -10.28
C GLU A 8 -8.52 -8.61 -9.69
N PRO A 9 -8.95 -9.87 -9.86
CA PRO A 9 -10.27 -10.25 -9.41
C PRO A 9 -10.35 -9.97 -7.92
N LEU A 10 -11.32 -9.16 -7.49
CA LEU A 10 -11.64 -8.95 -6.07
C LEU A 10 -11.65 -10.29 -5.31
N ALA A 11 -12.06 -11.36 -5.99
CA ALA A 11 -12.01 -12.74 -5.54
C ALA A 11 -10.60 -13.26 -5.20
N ALA A 12 -9.57 -12.95 -6.00
CA ALA A 12 -8.19 -13.35 -5.77
C ALA A 12 -7.59 -12.62 -4.56
N LEU A 13 -7.82 -11.30 -4.44
CA LEU A 13 -7.42 -10.53 -3.26
C LEU A 13 -8.12 -11.06 -1.99
N GLY A 14 -9.43 -11.31 -2.09
CA GLY A 14 -10.21 -11.89 -1.00
C GLY A 14 -9.79 -13.31 -0.61
N ALA A 15 -9.39 -14.13 -1.58
CA ALA A 15 -8.85 -15.47 -1.31
C ALA A 15 -7.49 -15.41 -0.58
N ALA A 16 -6.61 -14.51 -1.01
CA ALA A 16 -5.32 -14.29 -0.35
C ALA A 16 -5.51 -13.78 1.09
N ALA A 17 -6.41 -12.82 1.30
CA ALA A 17 -6.70 -12.30 2.63
C ALA A 17 -7.31 -13.38 3.56
N ARG A 18 -8.23 -14.21 3.04
CA ARG A 18 -8.77 -15.38 3.79
C ARG A 18 -7.68 -16.39 4.14
N ALA A 19 -6.75 -16.66 3.22
CA ALA A 19 -5.65 -17.58 3.47
C ALA A 19 -4.72 -17.06 4.57
N LEU A 20 -4.38 -15.77 4.57
CA LEU A 20 -3.59 -15.13 5.62
C LEU A 20 -4.29 -15.20 6.98
N GLN A 21 -5.59 -14.90 7.01
CA GLN A 21 -6.41 -14.96 8.22
C GLN A 21 -6.49 -16.40 8.78
N ALA A 22 -6.70 -17.39 7.92
CA ALA A 22 -6.73 -18.79 8.32
C ALA A 22 -5.37 -19.27 8.84
N ALA A 23 -4.28 -18.87 8.17
CA ALA A 23 -2.92 -19.21 8.58
C ALA A 23 -2.57 -18.61 9.94
N GLU A 24 -2.94 -17.35 10.20
CA GLU A 24 -2.74 -16.71 11.51
C GLU A 24 -3.49 -17.45 12.62
N ARG A 25 -4.78 -17.75 12.40
CA ARG A 25 -5.59 -18.52 13.37
C ARG A 25 -5.05 -19.92 13.63
N ALA A 26 -4.44 -20.55 12.63
CA ALA A 26 -3.86 -21.89 12.74
C ALA A 26 -2.42 -21.88 13.29
N GLY A 27 -1.79 -20.72 13.50
CA GLY A 27 -0.37 -20.63 13.83
C GLY A 27 0.55 -21.15 12.72
N ALA A 28 0.08 -21.14 11.47
CA ALA A 28 0.80 -21.65 10.32
C ALA A 28 1.80 -20.61 9.76
N PRO A 29 2.84 -21.06 9.03
CA PRO A 29 3.74 -20.14 8.33
C PRO A 29 2.98 -19.25 7.35
N ARG A 30 3.31 -17.95 7.34
CA ARG A 30 2.73 -16.95 6.44
C ARG A 30 3.80 -16.41 5.49
N PRO A 31 3.43 -15.97 4.28
CA PRO A 31 4.33 -15.19 3.43
C PRO A 31 4.86 -13.97 4.18
N SER A 32 6.09 -13.56 3.87
CA SER A 32 6.75 -12.44 4.55
C SER A 32 7.36 -11.47 3.54
N LEU A 33 7.40 -10.21 3.95
CA LEU A 33 8.11 -9.11 3.28
C LEU A 33 9.43 -8.80 3.99
N LYS A 34 10.05 -9.80 4.63
CA LYS A 34 11.30 -9.61 5.37
C LYS A 34 12.40 -9.05 4.46
N GLY A 35 13.02 -7.96 4.91
CA GLY A 35 14.07 -7.27 4.16
C GLY A 35 13.56 -6.29 3.10
N ARG A 36 12.24 -6.18 2.92
CA ARG A 36 11.62 -5.13 2.10
C ARG A 36 11.42 -3.87 2.94
N ILE A 37 11.52 -2.71 2.28
CA ILE A 37 11.24 -1.42 2.88
C ILE A 37 10.12 -0.78 2.08
N LEU A 38 9.03 -0.41 2.76
CA LEU A 38 7.89 0.30 2.17
C LEU A 38 7.98 1.77 2.55
N ALA A 39 7.75 2.65 1.59
CA ALA A 39 7.58 4.07 1.86
C ALA A 39 6.09 4.39 2.03
N VAL A 40 5.74 5.15 3.06
CA VAL A 40 4.42 5.76 3.22
C VAL A 40 4.59 7.25 2.96
N LEU A 41 4.02 7.73 1.86
CA LEU A 41 3.98 9.14 1.49
C LEU A 41 2.68 9.76 2.01
N CYS A 42 2.80 10.71 2.92
CA CYS A 42 1.68 11.45 3.48
C CYS A 42 2.03 12.94 3.56
N ALA A 43 1.15 13.81 3.04
CA ALA A 43 1.38 15.25 3.04
C ALA A 43 1.07 15.92 4.40
N ALA A 44 0.24 15.29 5.24
CA ALA A 44 -0.16 15.80 6.55
C ALA A 44 0.72 15.23 7.68
N GLU A 45 0.66 15.84 8.86
CA GLU A 45 1.35 15.29 10.04
C GLU A 45 0.79 13.91 10.40
N GLU A 46 1.70 13.01 10.76
CA GLU A 46 1.45 11.57 10.91
C GLU A 46 0.71 11.20 12.19
N ASP A 47 0.72 12.08 13.21
CA ASP A 47 0.67 11.68 14.62
C ASP A 47 -0.68 11.15 15.15
N ASP A 48 -1.73 11.03 14.33
CA ASP A 48 -3.03 10.47 14.74
C ASP A 48 -3.80 9.73 13.61
N ARG A 49 -3.14 9.41 12.48
CA ARG A 49 -3.85 8.84 11.32
C ARG A 49 -4.00 7.33 11.43
N VAL A 50 -5.25 6.88 11.60
CA VAL A 50 -5.62 5.46 11.69
C VAL A 50 -5.14 4.66 10.47
N ASP A 51 -5.21 5.22 9.25
CA ASP A 51 -4.75 4.51 8.05
C ASP A 51 -3.23 4.29 8.01
N VAL A 52 -2.44 5.28 8.45
CA VAL A 52 -0.98 5.15 8.58
C VAL A 52 -0.67 4.03 9.57
N ALA A 53 -1.26 4.08 10.76
CA ALA A 53 -1.07 3.05 11.79
C ALA A 53 -1.49 1.65 11.31
N MET A 54 -2.56 1.56 10.51
CA MET A 54 -3.01 0.29 9.92
C MET A 54 -2.03 -0.25 8.88
N ILE A 55 -1.44 0.61 8.05
CA ILE A 55 -0.41 0.22 7.08
C ILE A 55 0.85 -0.23 7.81
N ASP A 56 1.28 0.51 8.83
CA ASP A 56 2.44 0.14 9.66
C ASP A 56 2.23 -1.22 10.31
N HIS A 57 1.08 -1.42 10.94
CA HIS A 57 0.75 -2.68 11.57
C HIS A 57 0.73 -3.84 10.56
N ALA A 58 0.04 -3.68 9.42
CA ALA A 58 -0.02 -4.71 8.38
C ALA A 58 1.36 -5.06 7.80
N ALA A 59 2.18 -4.05 7.50
CA ALA A 59 3.50 -4.22 6.92
C ALA A 59 4.52 -4.83 7.90
N THR A 60 4.54 -4.34 9.15
CA THR A 60 5.46 -4.82 10.18
C THR A 60 5.15 -6.24 10.60
N GLU A 61 3.87 -6.66 10.66
CA GLU A 61 3.50 -8.06 10.88
C GLU A 61 3.98 -8.99 9.76
N LEU A 62 4.08 -8.51 8.52
CA LEU A 62 4.70 -9.24 7.41
C LEU A 62 6.24 -9.22 7.47
N GLY A 63 6.83 -8.49 8.41
CA GLY A 63 8.28 -8.34 8.55
C GLY A 63 8.92 -7.29 7.64
N ALA A 64 8.13 -6.45 6.98
CA ALA A 64 8.64 -5.28 6.27
C ALA A 64 9.05 -4.18 7.25
N ARG A 65 9.92 -3.28 6.79
CA ARG A 65 10.16 -1.99 7.45
C ARG A 65 9.34 -0.91 6.75
N VAL A 66 8.82 0.03 7.51
CA VAL A 66 8.11 1.20 6.98
C VAL A 66 8.94 2.45 7.20
N ALA A 67 8.97 3.32 6.20
CA ALA A 67 9.57 4.65 6.27
C ALA A 67 8.51 5.68 5.88
N HIS A 68 8.28 6.65 6.76
CA HIS A 68 7.34 7.74 6.52
C HIS A 68 8.07 8.87 5.82
N ILE A 69 7.49 9.36 4.73
CA ILE A 69 8.06 10.41 3.91
C ILE A 69 6.99 11.48 3.73
N ARG A 70 7.36 12.71 4.06
CA ARG A 70 6.53 13.88 3.75
C ARG A 70 7.05 14.49 2.45
N PRO A 71 6.38 14.26 1.31
CA PRO A 71 6.84 14.82 0.06
C PRO A 71 6.55 16.33 0.03
N HIS A 72 7.54 17.12 -0.38
CA HIS A 72 7.32 18.52 -0.78
C HIS A 72 6.87 18.61 -2.25
N LEU A 73 6.09 17.63 -2.71
CA LEU A 73 5.59 17.54 -4.07
C LEU A 73 4.08 17.77 -4.09
N THR A 74 3.63 18.38 -5.16
CA THR A 74 2.23 18.66 -5.49
C THR A 74 2.00 18.29 -6.95
N GLU A 75 0.75 18.22 -7.40
CA GLU A 75 0.44 17.96 -8.81
C GLU A 75 1.07 18.97 -9.79
N HIS A 76 1.34 20.20 -9.32
CA HIS A 76 1.96 21.28 -10.09
C HIS A 76 3.49 21.32 -10.00
N SER A 77 4.09 20.38 -9.27
CA SER A 77 5.54 20.31 -9.15
C SER A 77 6.21 20.04 -10.49
N ASP A 78 7.38 20.65 -10.66
CA ASP A 78 8.19 20.57 -11.89
C ASP A 78 8.36 19.12 -12.36
N PRO A 79 8.17 18.84 -13.67
CA PRO A 79 8.33 17.51 -14.26
C PRO A 79 9.61 16.78 -13.87
N HIS A 80 10.75 17.49 -13.93
CA HIS A 80 12.05 16.90 -13.65
C HIS A 80 12.19 16.55 -12.17
N THR A 81 11.67 17.40 -11.27
CA THR A 81 11.68 17.13 -9.82
C THR A 81 10.87 15.87 -9.47
N VAL A 82 9.67 15.72 -10.05
CA VAL A 82 8.82 14.54 -9.81
C VAL A 82 9.49 13.28 -10.34
N GLU A 83 10.11 13.34 -11.52
CA GLU A 83 10.82 12.21 -12.11
C GLU A 83 12.03 11.77 -11.27
N LEU A 84 12.87 12.71 -10.83
CA LEU A 84 14.01 12.42 -9.96
C LEU A 84 13.55 11.82 -8.62
N THR A 85 12.47 12.34 -8.06
CA THR A 85 11.92 11.80 -6.81
C THR A 85 11.40 10.39 -7.00
N ALA A 86 10.66 10.12 -8.07
CA ALA A 86 10.16 8.79 -8.38
C ALA A 86 11.29 7.77 -8.58
N GLN A 87 12.34 8.13 -9.34
CA GLN A 87 13.51 7.28 -9.52
C GLN A 87 14.26 7.03 -8.21
N MET A 88 14.38 8.04 -7.34
CA MET A 88 14.96 7.88 -6.02
C MET A 88 14.15 6.91 -5.16
N LEU A 89 12.81 7.06 -5.13
CA LEU A 89 11.92 6.16 -4.40
C LEU A 89 12.07 4.72 -4.89
N GLY A 90 12.10 4.51 -6.22
CA GLY A 90 12.31 3.21 -6.85
C GLY A 90 13.60 2.49 -6.48
N ARG A 91 14.66 3.24 -6.16
CA ARG A 91 15.96 2.68 -5.76
C ARG A 91 16.04 2.35 -4.28
N LEU A 92 15.24 3.02 -3.45
CA LEU A 92 15.32 2.93 -1.99
C LEU A 92 14.26 2.00 -1.40
N TYR A 93 13.11 1.89 -2.05
CA TYR A 93 11.94 1.21 -1.51
C TYR A 93 11.46 0.10 -2.45
N SER A 94 10.69 -0.82 -1.89
CA SER A 94 10.10 -1.94 -2.64
C SER A 94 8.69 -1.63 -3.13
N ALA A 95 7.99 -0.71 -2.44
CA ALA A 95 6.76 -0.08 -2.90
C ALA A 95 6.55 1.22 -2.13
N VAL A 96 5.68 2.07 -2.67
CA VAL A 96 5.25 3.33 -2.07
C VAL A 96 3.74 3.27 -1.87
N VAL A 97 3.27 3.61 -0.68
CA VAL A 97 1.86 3.83 -0.37
C VAL A 97 1.63 5.33 -0.22
N CYS A 98 0.74 5.87 -1.04
CA CYS A 98 0.36 7.28 -1.07
C CYS A 98 -0.97 7.46 -0.34
N LEU A 99 -0.97 8.34 0.65
CA LEU A 99 -2.14 8.80 1.39
C LEU A 99 -2.29 10.30 1.18
N ASP A 100 -3.51 10.76 0.92
CA ASP A 100 -3.79 12.17 0.59
C ASP A 100 -2.92 12.76 -0.54
N ILE A 101 -2.49 11.95 -1.52
CA ILE A 101 -1.73 12.41 -2.69
C ILE A 101 -2.66 12.50 -3.89
N GLU A 102 -2.53 13.57 -4.68
CA GLU A 102 -3.35 13.77 -5.86
C GLU A 102 -3.14 12.65 -6.88
N PRO A 103 -4.22 12.08 -7.47
CA PRO A 103 -4.11 10.97 -8.42
C PRO A 103 -3.12 11.25 -9.55
N ARG A 104 -3.12 12.48 -10.09
CA ARG A 104 -2.18 12.91 -11.14
C ARG A 104 -0.71 12.86 -10.71
N LEU A 105 -0.40 13.22 -9.46
CA LEU A 105 0.95 13.12 -8.94
C LEU A 105 1.34 11.64 -8.78
N MET A 106 0.45 10.79 -8.26
CA MET A 106 0.66 9.35 -8.22
C MET A 106 0.89 8.75 -9.62
N GLU A 107 0.09 9.12 -10.62
CA GLU A 107 0.26 8.65 -12.01
C GLU A 107 1.67 8.96 -12.50
N ARG A 108 2.15 10.19 -12.25
CA ARG A 108 3.48 10.66 -12.66
C ARG A 108 4.61 9.94 -11.90
N LEU A 109 4.45 9.72 -10.60
CA LEU A 109 5.41 8.95 -9.81
C LEU A 109 5.49 7.51 -10.32
N GLY A 110 4.34 6.87 -10.53
CA GLY A 110 4.25 5.48 -10.98
C GLY A 110 4.77 5.23 -12.39
N ALA A 111 4.74 6.24 -13.25
CA ALA A 111 5.24 6.13 -14.63
C ALA A 111 6.74 5.80 -14.71
N VAL A 112 7.54 6.22 -13.72
CA VAL A 112 9.02 6.11 -13.78
C VAL A 112 9.66 5.52 -12.53
N ALA A 113 8.92 5.33 -11.43
CA ALA A 113 9.49 4.79 -10.19
C ALA A 113 9.98 3.34 -10.32
N GLY A 114 9.43 2.54 -11.24
CA GLY A 114 9.82 1.13 -11.40
C GLY A 114 9.44 0.22 -10.22
N ILE A 115 8.68 0.74 -9.26
CA ILE A 115 8.10 0.03 -8.12
C ILE A 115 6.60 0.36 -8.04
N PRO A 116 5.79 -0.48 -7.36
CA PRO A 116 4.37 -0.18 -7.16
C PRO A 116 4.18 1.13 -6.39
N ILE A 117 3.31 2.00 -6.93
CA ILE A 117 2.78 3.17 -6.25
C ILE A 117 1.30 2.88 -5.96
N LEU A 118 0.99 2.64 -4.70
CA LEU A 118 -0.34 2.28 -4.21
C LEU A 118 -1.02 3.52 -3.64
N GLY A 119 -2.31 3.71 -3.85
CA GLY A 119 -3.06 4.80 -3.22
C GLY A 119 -4.55 4.59 -3.30
N GLY A 120 -5.33 5.53 -2.76
CA GLY A 120 -6.79 5.42 -2.69
C GLY A 120 -7.29 4.41 -1.65
N LEU A 121 -6.47 4.03 -0.67
CA LEU A 121 -6.85 3.09 0.40
C LEU A 121 -7.99 3.62 1.31
N GLU A 122 -8.23 4.92 1.25
CA GLU A 122 -9.26 5.65 1.99
C GLU A 122 -10.62 5.57 1.28
N ASP A 123 -10.64 5.21 -0.01
CA ASP A 123 -11.87 5.07 -0.79
C ASP A 123 -12.63 3.79 -0.36
N PRO A 124 -13.91 3.88 0.05
CA PRO A 124 -14.72 2.71 0.35
C PRO A 124 -14.94 1.78 -0.85
N ALA A 125 -14.83 2.29 -2.07
CA ALA A 125 -14.85 1.50 -3.30
C ALA A 125 -13.52 0.78 -3.57
N HIS A 126 -12.46 1.06 -2.81
CA HIS A 126 -11.18 0.40 -2.98
C HIS A 126 -11.30 -1.12 -2.72
N PRO A 127 -10.64 -1.99 -3.51
CA PRO A 127 -10.71 -3.45 -3.31
C PRO A 127 -10.36 -3.92 -1.90
N VAL A 128 -9.44 -3.23 -1.20
CA VAL A 128 -9.12 -3.51 0.21
C VAL A 128 -10.33 -3.28 1.11
N ALA A 129 -11.05 -2.17 0.94
CA ALA A 129 -12.24 -1.87 1.73
C ALA A 129 -13.36 -2.88 1.44
N GLN A 130 -13.58 -3.22 0.16
CA GLN A 130 -14.56 -4.23 -0.23
C GLN A 130 -14.22 -5.63 0.32
N VAL A 131 -12.96 -6.06 0.23
CA VAL A 131 -12.52 -7.35 0.77
C VAL A 131 -12.63 -7.37 2.30
N ALA A 132 -12.26 -6.28 2.98
CA ALA A 132 -12.41 -6.18 4.44
C ALA A 132 -13.88 -6.37 4.86
N ALA A 133 -14.82 -5.72 4.16
CA ALA A 133 -16.25 -5.90 4.42
C ALA A 133 -16.72 -7.35 4.19
N LEU A 134 -16.18 -8.04 3.17
CA LEU A 134 -16.50 -9.44 2.89
C LEU A 134 -15.88 -10.44 3.89
N LEU A 135 -14.78 -10.08 4.56
CA LEU A 135 -14.13 -10.90 5.59
C LEU A 135 -14.88 -10.87 6.93
N GLY A 136 -15.72 -9.85 7.16
CA GLY A 136 -16.56 -9.67 8.35
C GLY A 136 -16.01 -8.69 9.39
N ASP A 137 -16.76 -8.48 10.47
CA ASP A 137 -16.56 -7.40 11.48
C ASP A 137 -15.40 -7.63 12.46
N GLY A 138 -14.46 -8.53 12.14
CA GLY A 138 -13.26 -8.69 12.96
C GLY A 138 -12.38 -7.45 12.86
N SER A 139 -11.84 -6.98 13.99
CA SER A 139 -10.89 -5.84 14.06
C SER A 139 -9.75 -5.93 13.03
N ASP A 140 -9.42 -7.15 12.59
CA ASP A 140 -8.28 -7.43 11.72
C ASP A 140 -8.67 -7.63 10.24
N ALA A 141 -9.94 -7.52 9.86
CA ALA A 141 -10.35 -7.76 8.46
C ALA A 141 -9.63 -6.84 7.47
N ARG A 142 -9.51 -5.55 7.81
CA ARG A 142 -8.75 -4.55 7.03
C ARG A 142 -7.26 -4.86 7.03
N LYS A 143 -6.70 -5.36 8.14
CA LYS A 143 -5.30 -5.81 8.26
C LYS A 143 -4.98 -6.88 7.21
N PHE A 144 -5.78 -7.95 7.12
CA PHE A 144 -5.54 -9.04 6.17
C PHE A 144 -5.70 -8.61 4.71
N ALA A 145 -6.67 -7.72 4.44
CA ALA A 145 -6.85 -7.16 3.10
C ALA A 145 -5.63 -6.31 2.67
N LEU A 146 -5.09 -5.49 3.59
CA LEU A 146 -3.86 -4.73 3.36
C LEU A 146 -2.64 -5.65 3.18
N GLN A 147 -2.47 -6.65 4.04
CA GLN A 147 -1.38 -7.62 3.93
C GLN A 147 -1.40 -8.35 2.58
N ALA A 148 -2.59 -8.77 2.12
CA ALA A 148 -2.75 -9.41 0.81
C ALA A 148 -2.38 -8.47 -0.34
N LEU A 149 -2.76 -7.18 -0.26
CA LEU A 149 -2.37 -6.18 -1.25
C LEU A 149 -0.84 -5.98 -1.27
N LEU A 150 -0.22 -5.78 -0.10
CA LEU A 150 1.22 -5.52 0.02
C LEU A 150 2.05 -6.70 -0.49
N LEU A 151 1.71 -7.92 -0.10
CA LEU A 151 2.38 -9.13 -0.58
C LEU A 151 2.30 -9.23 -2.10
N ARG A 152 1.14 -8.99 -2.70
CA ARG A 152 0.96 -9.15 -4.14
C ARG A 152 1.59 -8.02 -4.97
N SER A 153 1.80 -6.86 -4.34
CA SER A 153 2.47 -5.74 -5.00
C SER A 153 3.98 -5.91 -5.01
N VAL A 154 4.56 -6.53 -3.97
CA VAL A 154 6.01 -6.54 -3.73
C VAL A 154 6.68 -7.92 -3.92
N ALA A 155 5.92 -9.01 -3.84
CA ALA A 155 6.44 -10.39 -3.89
C ALA A 155 6.75 -10.87 -5.31
#